data_AF-A0A354S732-F1
#
_entry.id   AF-A0A354S732-F1
#
_cell.length_a   1.000
_cell.length_b   1.000
_cell.length_c   1.000
_cell.angle_alpha   90.00
_cell.angle_beta   90.00
_cell.angle_gamma   90.00
#
_symmetry.space_group_name_H-M   'P 1'
#
loop_
_entity.id
_entity.type
_entity.pdbx_description
1 polymer ?
#
loop_
_entity_poly.entity_id
_entity_poly.type
_entity_poly.pdbx_seq_one_letter_code
_entity_poly.pdbx_strand_id
1 'polypeptide(L)'
;MRALILDWDGVFHDGRKGPDGSSTFSEIDSMGLNLLRFGHYLQTQTLLPVAIVTGERNASAEAFAAREHLHHFCYFAKDKR
;
A
#
# COMPACT_ATOMS: atom_id res chain seq x y z
N MET A 1 9.04 3.43 14.80
CA MET A 1 7.74 3.57 14.10
C MET A 1 6.87 2.40 14.54
N ARG A 2 5.54 2.54 14.66
CA ARG A 2 4.68 1.44 15.14
C ARG A 2 3.82 0.81 14.05
N ALA A 3 3.44 1.59 13.04
CA ALA A 3 2.78 1.14 11.83
C ALA A 3 2.98 2.18 10.73
N LEU A 4 2.80 1.78 9.48
CA LEU A 4 2.76 2.65 8.32
C LEU A 4 1.41 2.48 7.61
N ILE A 5 0.68 3.59 7.45
CA ILE A 5 -0.61 3.61 6.75
C ILE A 5 -0.42 4.43 5.48
N LEU A 6 -0.75 3.84 4.35
CA LEU A 6 -0.53 4.39 3.03
C LEU A 6 -1.88 4.63 2.36
N ASP A 7 -2.15 5.88 1.97
CA ASP A 7 -3.29 6.17 1.08
C ASP A 7 -2.92 5.73 -0.34
N TRP A 8 -3.75 4.95 -1.00
CA TRP A 8 -3.48 4.44 -2.34
C TRP A 8 -3.73 5.53 -3.39
N ASP A 9 -4.86 6.22 -3.25
CA ASP A 9 -5.36 7.18 -4.23
C ASP A 9 -4.64 8.52 -4.04
N GLY A 10 -3.67 8.82 -4.91
CA GLY A 10 -2.89 10.07 -4.88
C GLY A 10 -1.47 9.97 -4.33
N VAL A 11 -1.06 8.81 -3.76
CA VAL A 11 0.33 8.60 -3.29
C VAL A 11 1.06 7.55 -4.12
N PHE A 12 0.45 6.38 -4.36
CA PHE A 12 1.02 5.31 -5.19
C PHE A 12 0.51 5.34 -6.63
N HIS A 13 -0.46 6.20 -6.91
CA HIS A 13 -1.13 6.30 -8.20
C HIS A 13 -1.73 7.70 -8.38
N ASP A 14 -1.68 8.25 -9.59
CA ASP A 14 -2.29 9.56 -9.97
C ASP A 14 -3.84 9.53 -10.01
N GLY A 15 -4.48 8.52 -9.40
CA GLY A 15 -5.93 8.33 -9.43
C GLY A 15 -6.52 8.03 -10.82
N ARG A 16 -5.70 7.92 -11.87
CA ARG A 16 -6.11 7.69 -13.26
C ARG A 16 -6.01 6.22 -13.65
N LYS A 17 -7.16 5.54 -13.71
CA LYS A 17 -7.29 4.21 -14.30
C LYS A 17 -6.74 4.23 -15.73
N GLY A 18 -5.80 3.35 -16.06
CA GLY A 18 -5.34 3.15 -17.44
C GLY A 18 -6.51 2.75 -18.35
N PRO A 19 -6.37 2.87 -19.68
CA PRO A 19 -7.44 2.57 -20.65
C PRO A 19 -8.07 1.17 -20.47
N ASP A 20 -7.34 0.24 -19.88
CA ASP A 20 -7.73 -1.16 -19.69
C ASP A 20 -8.29 -1.45 -18.28
N GLY A 21 -8.46 -0.43 -17.46
CA GLY A 21 -8.93 -0.56 -16.07
C GLY A 21 -7.91 -1.18 -15.10
N SER A 22 -6.72 -1.56 -15.57
CA SER A 22 -5.60 -2.00 -14.74
C SER A 22 -4.84 -0.78 -14.19
N SER A 23 -4.78 -0.66 -12.87
CA SER A 23 -3.82 0.24 -12.22
C SER A 23 -2.53 -0.56 -12.02
N THR A 24 -1.45 -0.18 -12.69
CA THR A 24 -0.15 -0.82 -12.51
C THR A 24 0.55 -0.12 -11.35
N PHE A 25 0.86 -0.87 -10.29
CA PHE A 25 1.70 -0.36 -9.22
C PHE A 25 3.15 -0.27 -9.70
N SER A 26 3.90 0.67 -9.14
CA SER A 26 5.32 0.87 -9.46
C SER A 26 6.18 -0.18 -8.75
N GLU A 27 7.02 -0.89 -9.50
CA GLU A 27 7.99 -1.83 -8.90
C GLU A 27 9.03 -1.10 -8.04
N ILE A 28 9.35 0.15 -8.39
CA ILE A 28 10.25 0.99 -7.59
C ILE A 28 9.63 1.25 -6.21
N ASP A 29 8.33 1.51 -6.16
CA ASP A 29 7.61 1.77 -4.91
C ASP A 29 7.47 0.49 -4.08
N SER A 30 7.20 -0.67 -4.71
CA SER A 30 7.25 -1.99 -4.05
C SER A 30 8.59 -2.23 -3.35
N MET A 31 9.70 -2.04 -4.08
CA MET A 31 11.03 -2.32 -3.55
C MET A 31 11.43 -1.32 -2.48
N GLY A 32 11.06 -0.04 -2.64
CA GLY A 32 11.27 0.98 -1.62
C GLY A 32 10.56 0.65 -0.31
N LEU A 33 9.30 0.22 -0.38
CA LEU A 33 8.53 -0.19 0.80
C LEU A 33 9.14 -1.41 1.49
N ASN A 34 9.61 -2.40 0.73
CA ASN A 34 10.25 -3.59 1.30
C ASN A 34 11.60 -3.26 1.94
N LEU A 35 12.41 -2.40 1.33
CA LEU A 35 13.66 -1.95 1.91
C LEU A 35 13.43 -1.15 3.21
N LEU A 36 12.38 -0.32 3.25
CA LEU A 36 11.96 0.38 4.47
C LEU A 36 11.58 -0.60 5.59
N ARG A 37 10.76 -1.62 5.28
CA ARG A 37 10.35 -2.65 6.25
C ARG A 37 11.55 -3.45 6.75
N PHE A 38 12.49 -3.77 5.85
CA PHE A 38 13.73 -4.46 6.20
C PHE A 38 14.62 -3.60 7.10
N GLY A 39 14.83 -2.32 6.76
CA GLY A 39 15.59 -1.39 7.59
C GLY A 39 14.98 -1.22 8.99
N HIS A 40 13.65 -1.13 9.07
CA HIS A 40 12.95 -1.10 10.36
C HIS A 40 13.18 -2.38 11.18
N TYR A 41 13.11 -3.54 10.53
CA TYR A 41 13.38 -4.81 11.17
C TYR A 41 14.80 -4.89 11.73
N LEU A 42 15.82 -4.46 10.95
CA LEU A 42 17.20 -4.44 11.42
C LEU A 42 17.37 -3.60 12.70
N GLN A 43 16.67 -2.47 12.81
CA GLN A 43 16.79 -1.56 13.96
C GLN A 43 15.99 -1.99 15.19
N THR A 44 14.84 -2.62 14.99
CA THR A 44 13.87 -2.87 16.08
C THR A 44 13.63 -4.34 16.38
N GLN A 45 14.12 -5.23 15.51
CA GLN A 45 13.81 -6.67 15.51
C GLN A 45 12.31 -6.97 15.44
N THR A 46 11.53 -6.02 14.90
CA THR A 46 10.09 -6.16 14.71
C THR A 46 9.72 -5.81 13.28
N LEU A 47 8.88 -6.66 12.67
CA LEU A 47 8.35 -6.38 11.34
C LEU A 47 7.42 -5.17 11.44
N LEU A 48 7.65 -4.18 10.57
CA LEU A 48 6.79 -3.01 10.49
C LEU A 48 5.40 -3.42 9.95
N PRO A 49 4.32 -3.20 10.72
CA PRO A 49 2.96 -3.34 10.19
C PRO A 49 2.69 -2.27 9.13
N VAL A 50 2.20 -2.70 7.97
CA VAL A 50 1.87 -1.81 6.84
C VAL A 50 0.44 -2.08 6.40
N ALA A 51 -0.33 -1.00 6.23
CA ALA A 51 -1.68 -1.02 5.73
C ALA A 51 -1.83 -0.09 4.52
N ILE A 52 -2.59 -0.54 3.52
CA ILE A 52 -3.05 0.31 2.41
C ILE A 52 -4.52 0.65 2.60
N VAL A 53 -4.86 1.91 2.39
CA VAL A 53 -6.22 2.43 2.43
C VAL A 53 -6.55 3.03 1.06
N THR A 54 -7.73 2.73 0.52
CA THR A 54 -8.23 3.32 -0.73
C THR A 54 -9.67 3.79 -0.57
N GLY A 55 -10.03 4.87 -1.26
CA GLY A 55 -11.37 5.47 -1.19
C GLY A 55 -12.44 4.58 -1.82
N GLU A 56 -12.09 3.81 -2.84
CA GLU A 56 -12.96 2.85 -3.51
C GLU A 56 -12.31 1.47 -3.58
N ARG A 57 -13.06 0.42 -3.91
CA ARG A 57 -12.45 -0.88 -4.13
C ARG A 57 -11.57 -0.85 -5.39
N ASN A 58 -10.25 -0.84 -5.18
CA ASN A 58 -9.25 -0.85 -6.25
C ASN A 58 -8.57 -2.22 -6.33
N ALA A 59 -8.82 -2.95 -7.43
CA ALA A 59 -8.27 -4.29 -7.64
C ALA A 59 -6.73 -4.32 -7.66
N SER A 60 -6.10 -3.22 -8.06
CA SER A 60 -4.63 -3.12 -8.09
C SER A 60 -4.04 -2.89 -6.71
N ALA A 61 -4.71 -2.12 -5.87
CA ALA A 61 -4.34 -1.96 -4.47
C ALA A 61 -4.47 -3.29 -3.71
N GLU A 62 -5.55 -4.03 -3.99
CA GLU A 62 -5.79 -5.37 -3.44
C GLU A 62 -4.69 -6.35 -3.90
N ALA A 63 -4.35 -6.35 -5.19
CA ALA A 63 -3.29 -7.19 -5.74
C ALA A 63 -1.89 -6.84 -5.19
N PHE A 64 -1.59 -5.55 -5.04
CA PHE A 64 -0.34 -5.09 -4.44
C PHE A 64 -0.22 -5.51 -2.99
N ALA A 65 -1.27 -5.31 -2.18
CA ALA A 65 -1.27 -5.68 -0.78
C ALA A 65 -1.07 -7.19 -0.60
N ALA A 66 -1.68 -8.01 -1.47
CA ALA A 66 -1.49 -9.46 -1.49
C ALA A 66 -0.06 -9.86 -1.90
N ARG A 67 0.48 -9.26 -2.98
CA ARG A 67 1.83 -9.55 -3.49
C ARG A 67 2.91 -9.20 -2.47
N GLU A 68 2.84 -8.02 -1.86
CA GLU A 68 3.86 -7.53 -0.94
C GLU A 68 3.67 -8.02 0.51
N HIS A 69 2.69 -8.90 0.74
CA HIS A 69 2.33 -9.43 2.06
C HIS A 69 2.15 -8.31 3.10
N LEU A 70 1.34 -7.32 2.76
CA LEU A 70 0.97 -6.25 3.67
C LEU A 70 0.01 -6.78 4.74
N HIS A 71 -0.02 -6.11 5.90
CA HIS A 71 -0.80 -6.60 7.03
C HIS A 71 -2.29 -6.36 6.83
N HIS A 72 -2.64 -5.21 6.25
CA HIS A 72 -4.04 -4.83 6.04
C HIS A 72 -4.25 -4.14 4.69
N PHE A 73 -5.36 -4.48 4.05
CA PHE A 73 -5.91 -3.78 2.90
C PHE A 73 -7.31 -3.30 3.28
N CYS A 74 -7.51 -1.98 3.26
CA CYS A 74 -8.75 -1.34 3.68
C CYS A 74 -9.33 -0.56 2.49
N TYR A 75 -10.62 -0.79 2.22
CA TYR A 75 -11.39 -0.06 1.21
C TYR A 75 -12.75 0.33 1.82
N PHE A 76 -13.36 1.41 1.35
CA PHE A 76 -14.57 2.02 1.95
C PHE A 76 -14.39 2.59 3.36
N ALA A 77 -13.42 3.49 3.55
CA ALA A 77 -13.54 4.50 4.63
C ALA A 77 -14.59 5.55 4.21
N LYS A 78 -15.87 5.16 4.22
CA LYS A 78 -16.99 6.04 3.81
C LYS A 78 -17.19 7.23 4.74
N ASP A 79 -16.64 7.16 5.96
CA ASP A 79 -16.55 8.27 6.91
C ASP A 79 -15.11 8.40 7.41
N LYS A 80 -14.43 9.48 7.00
CA LYS A 80 -13.19 9.98 7.62
C LYS A 80 -13.53 10.80 8.88
N ARG A 81 -14.25 10.23 9.84
CA ARG A 81 -14.58 10.87 11.13
C ARG A 81 -13.76 10.30 12.27
#